data_AF-D3BCI3-F1
#
_entry.id   AF-D3BCI3-F1
#
_cell.length_a   1.000
_cell.length_b   1.000
_cell.length_c   1.000
_cell.angle_alpha   90.00
_cell.angle_beta   90.00
_cell.angle_gamma   90.00
#
_symmetry.space_group_name_H-M   'P 1'
#
loop_
_entity.id
_entity.type
_entity.pdbx_description
1 polymer ?
#
loop_
_entity_poly.entity_id
_entity_poly.type
_entity_poly.pdbx_seq_one_letter_code
_entity_poly.pdbx_strand_id
1 'polypeptide(L)'
;MDNVIVIDDSSSDSEKINKTIVDKVIIIDDSESEGDNVESGGGIIKVLKKVENTTGKLILNIFDFDGTLFKSPEPNPSLWHPNMIGKLKAMASEPGGLGWFQDTLTLDHPYVPIAPSEDWFNTGVLAAVKESATADNTVTILLTGRTTLYADIIHRILGSRAIEMNHVGLKGTADKQSGGQVEPTFDFKISYIKSLLSQYNNRIKTINVYEDRIKHVEKFRKELAKIVDVTSNVIHVNEPPRYLEEHLEVELVQRLVAKNGTPSYRMRQIVSYTCALLDENSHHRIKSWFDFPADWEIKCHHATMNLGGHSPNLWKPQDDGKPVDGEAFAVGKKVQLKVEAVGISGAALALKVSGVPSNNNIIHVTLAHHPKGKPVDSNHIRQWIPIEEIGDLDHLLDFIAPPTSKKEETTTTNNNNNNHEAASNDKKKQPVKAPFEFPSISIRAKINKSQLVLDAVITEVGPTTYELVDGAGAKKKNEVNPSKGANLGELIKKHHPEAGQKIGKAVGIVKEWSTKNNITEIDQLEDYIKKLSLD
;
A
#
# COMPACT_ATOMS: atom_id res chain seq x y z
N MET A 1 38.14 11.57 -34.20
CA MET A 1 38.62 10.37 -34.90
C MET A 1 37.91 9.19 -34.27
N ASP A 2 37.07 8.58 -35.09
CA ASP A 2 36.07 7.60 -34.73
C ASP A 2 36.67 6.34 -34.10
N ASN A 3 36.01 5.79 -33.10
CA ASN A 3 36.14 4.38 -32.73
C ASN A 3 34.73 3.85 -32.43
N VAL A 4 34.09 3.39 -33.51
CA VAL A 4 32.90 2.54 -33.49
C VAL A 4 33.35 1.13 -33.10
N ILE A 5 32.82 0.58 -32.02
CA ILE A 5 32.96 -0.85 -31.70
C ILE A 5 31.72 -1.56 -32.26
N VAL A 6 31.93 -2.34 -33.31
CA VAL A 6 30.96 -3.31 -33.82
C VAL A 6 31.02 -4.54 -32.91
N ILE A 7 29.87 -4.93 -32.34
CA ILE A 7 29.72 -6.19 -31.61
C ILE A 7 29.07 -7.19 -32.58
N ASP A 8 29.82 -8.25 -32.90
CA ASP A 8 29.35 -9.39 -33.68
C ASP A 8 28.72 -10.42 -32.73
N ASP A 9 27.51 -10.87 -33.08
CA ASP A 9 26.60 -11.63 -32.25
C ASP A 9 26.72 -13.12 -32.61
N SER A 10 27.85 -13.72 -32.24
CA SER A 10 27.98 -15.18 -32.20
C SER A 10 29.16 -15.62 -31.35
N SER A 11 28.92 -15.95 -30.09
CA SER A 11 29.45 -17.15 -29.41
C SER A 11 29.39 -17.00 -27.89
N SER A 12 29.09 -18.12 -27.25
CA SER A 12 29.01 -18.34 -25.81
C SER A 12 30.30 -17.97 -25.09
N ASP A 13 30.28 -16.91 -24.27
CA ASP A 13 31.33 -16.64 -23.29
C ASP A 13 30.79 -15.81 -22.11
N SER A 14 29.74 -16.31 -21.44
CA SER A 14 29.18 -15.73 -20.21
C SER A 14 30.14 -15.80 -19.00
N GLU A 15 31.23 -16.57 -19.09
CA GLU A 15 32.25 -16.68 -18.04
C GLU A 15 33.36 -15.61 -18.13
N LYS A 16 33.60 -15.00 -19.30
CA LYS A 16 34.64 -13.95 -19.43
C LYS A 16 34.14 -12.57 -19.02
N ILE A 17 32.84 -12.28 -19.17
CA ILE A 17 32.23 -11.03 -18.71
C ILE A 17 32.25 -10.93 -17.17
N ASN A 18 32.13 -12.07 -16.48
CA ASN A 18 32.21 -12.13 -15.02
C ASN A 18 33.61 -11.89 -14.45
N LYS A 19 34.68 -12.02 -15.26
CA LYS A 19 36.06 -11.79 -14.76
C LYS A 19 36.50 -10.35 -14.94
N THR A 20 36.10 -9.68 -16.01
CA THR A 20 36.52 -8.30 -16.30
C THR A 20 35.77 -7.24 -15.47
N ILE A 21 34.58 -7.55 -14.94
CA ILE A 21 33.84 -6.65 -14.02
C ILE A 21 34.32 -6.81 -12.57
N VAL A 22 34.92 -7.94 -12.21
CA VAL A 22 35.45 -8.20 -10.85
C VAL A 22 36.83 -7.58 -10.64
N ASP A 23 37.61 -7.33 -11.70
CA ASP A 23 38.97 -6.75 -11.61
C ASP A 23 39.00 -5.20 -11.49
N LYS A 24 37.85 -4.53 -11.31
CA LYS A 24 37.77 -3.10 -10.94
C LYS A 24 37.10 -2.86 -9.57
N VAL A 25 36.95 -3.91 -8.78
CA VAL A 25 36.76 -3.75 -7.33
C VAL A 25 38.12 -3.32 -6.78
N ILE A 26 38.23 -2.04 -6.43
CA ILE A 26 39.34 -1.54 -5.61
C ILE A 26 39.27 -2.33 -4.31
N ILE A 27 40.12 -3.35 -4.19
CA ILE A 27 40.53 -3.90 -2.90
C ILE A 27 41.26 -2.73 -2.22
N ILE A 28 40.56 -2.04 -1.33
CA ILE A 28 41.20 -1.18 -0.36
C ILE A 28 41.91 -2.14 0.58
N ASP A 29 43.22 -2.22 0.41
CA ASP A 29 44.16 -2.87 1.31
C ASP A 29 43.91 -2.35 2.73
N ASP A 30 43.70 -3.26 3.67
CA ASP A 30 43.37 -3.00 5.08
C ASP A 30 44.64 -2.58 5.87
N SER A 31 45.54 -1.85 5.21
CA SER A 31 46.77 -1.33 5.80
C SER A 31 46.85 0.18 5.61
N GLU A 32 46.72 0.88 6.75
CA GLU A 32 46.95 2.31 6.94
C GLU A 32 45.84 3.29 6.50
N SER A 33 44.71 3.29 7.24
CA SER A 33 44.17 4.56 7.72
C SER A 33 43.42 4.35 9.04
N GLU A 34 44.03 4.78 10.14
CA GLU A 34 43.36 4.95 11.43
C GLU A 34 42.24 6.01 11.28
N GLY A 35 41.04 5.55 10.94
CA GLY A 35 39.81 6.32 11.10
C GLY A 35 39.28 6.10 12.51
N ASP A 36 39.18 7.17 13.31
CA ASP A 36 38.61 7.12 14.66
C ASP A 36 37.17 6.61 14.62
N ASN A 37 36.98 5.31 14.90
CA ASN A 37 35.67 4.74 15.19
C ASN A 37 35.26 5.21 16.59
N VAL A 38 34.38 6.20 16.68
CA VAL A 38 33.78 6.61 17.94
C VAL A 38 32.46 5.88 18.14
N GLU A 39 32.44 4.91 19.05
CA GLU A 39 31.20 4.32 19.56
C GLU A 39 30.49 5.35 20.44
N SER A 40 29.46 6.02 19.91
CA SER A 40 28.56 6.83 20.72
C SER A 40 27.17 6.20 20.71
N GLY A 41 26.74 5.66 21.85
CA GLY A 41 25.35 5.31 22.16
C GLY A 41 24.58 4.63 21.01
N GLY A 42 24.87 3.34 20.77
CA GLY A 42 24.00 2.48 19.96
C GLY A 42 24.06 2.64 18.44
N GLY A 43 25.02 3.38 17.87
CA GLY A 43 25.24 3.46 16.42
C GLY A 43 26.71 3.65 16.06
N ILE A 44 27.09 3.27 14.84
CA ILE A 44 28.45 3.47 14.32
C ILE A 44 28.46 4.76 13.49
N ILE A 45 29.31 5.72 13.85
CA ILE A 45 29.64 6.89 13.02
C ILE A 45 30.84 6.49 12.16
N LYS A 46 30.60 6.12 10.90
CA LYS A 46 31.70 5.91 9.94
C LYS A 46 31.90 7.18 9.12
N VAL A 47 33.03 7.86 9.32
CA VAL A 47 33.46 8.97 8.47
C VAL A 47 34.00 8.37 7.17
N LEU A 48 33.33 8.66 6.06
CA LEU A 48 33.72 8.15 4.73
C LEU A 48 34.46 9.20 3.91
N LYS A 49 34.11 10.48 4.09
CA LYS A 49 34.72 11.63 3.40
C LYS A 49 34.82 12.82 4.34
N LYS A 50 36.01 13.41 4.47
CA LYS A 50 36.21 14.66 5.23
C LYS A 50 35.58 15.83 4.49
N VAL A 51 35.09 16.81 5.25
CA VAL A 51 34.55 18.07 4.70
C VAL A 51 35.73 18.94 4.24
N GLU A 52 35.70 19.42 3.00
CA GLU A 52 36.81 20.19 2.42
C GLU A 52 36.95 21.59 3.06
N ASN A 53 35.83 22.24 3.38
CA ASN A 53 35.86 23.49 4.11
C ASN A 53 36.24 23.25 5.59
N THR A 54 37.38 23.80 6.02
CA THR A 54 37.92 23.60 7.38
C THR A 54 37.58 24.71 8.38
N THR A 55 37.11 25.88 7.94
CA THR A 55 36.94 27.07 8.81
C THR A 55 35.58 27.77 8.71
N GLY A 56 34.80 27.51 7.66
CA GLY A 56 33.52 28.16 7.38
C GLY A 56 32.30 27.53 8.04
N LYS A 57 31.17 28.24 7.95
CA LYS A 57 29.83 27.74 8.32
C LYS A 57 29.43 26.57 7.40
N LEU A 58 28.75 25.58 7.97
CA LEU A 58 28.35 24.36 7.27
C LEU A 58 26.83 24.20 7.21
N ILE A 59 26.38 23.45 6.21
CA ILE A 59 25.01 22.98 6.03
C ILE A 59 24.99 21.47 6.21
N LEU A 60 24.19 20.96 7.15
CA LEU A 60 23.99 19.53 7.35
C LEU A 60 22.78 19.06 6.54
N ASN A 61 23.00 18.22 5.54
CA ASN A 61 21.94 17.62 4.73
C ASN A 61 21.78 16.15 5.11
N ILE A 62 20.60 15.80 5.61
CA ILE A 62 20.26 14.49 6.17
C ILE A 62 19.22 13.84 5.28
N PHE A 63 19.55 12.66 4.77
CA PHE A 63 18.66 11.88 3.92
C PHE A 63 18.32 10.56 4.63
N ASP A 64 17.04 10.28 4.89
CA ASP A 64 16.62 8.92 5.21
C ASP A 64 16.81 8.00 4.00
N PHE A 65 16.88 6.69 4.24
CA PHE A 65 17.10 5.70 3.19
C PHE A 65 15.78 5.18 2.61
N ASP A 66 15.07 4.32 3.36
CA ASP A 66 13.85 3.66 2.92
C ASP A 66 12.75 4.68 2.61
N GLY A 67 12.16 4.63 1.42
CA GLY A 67 11.08 5.52 0.99
C GLY A 67 11.52 6.97 0.71
N THR A 68 12.75 7.35 1.06
CA THR A 68 13.26 8.73 0.95
C THR A 68 14.32 8.88 -0.12
N LEU A 69 15.52 8.32 0.04
CA LEU A 69 16.53 8.29 -1.03
C LEU A 69 16.27 7.11 -1.97
N PHE A 70 16.05 5.94 -1.38
CA PHE A 70 15.90 4.68 -2.09
C PHE A 70 14.45 4.17 -1.97
N LYS A 71 13.88 3.74 -3.09
CA LYS A 71 12.56 3.12 -3.15
C LYS A 71 12.67 1.65 -2.74
N SER A 72 13.05 1.41 -1.49
CA SER A 72 13.06 0.08 -0.89
C SER A 72 11.71 -0.60 -1.09
N PRO A 73 11.68 -1.90 -1.46
CA PRO A 73 10.42 -2.61 -1.64
C PRO A 73 9.56 -2.61 -0.38
N GLU A 74 8.25 -2.39 -0.55
CA GLU A 74 7.24 -2.61 0.47
C GLU A 74 6.41 -3.86 0.16
N PRO A 75 5.75 -4.49 1.17
CA PRO A 75 4.74 -5.51 0.91
C PRO A 75 3.59 -4.96 0.07
N ASN A 76 3.28 -5.63 -1.03
CA ASN A 76 2.25 -5.27 -1.99
C ASN A 76 0.83 -5.53 -1.43
N PRO A 77 0.00 -4.50 -1.24
CA PRO A 77 -1.35 -4.65 -0.71
C PRO A 77 -2.33 -5.32 -1.68
N SER A 78 -1.96 -5.45 -2.96
CA SER A 78 -2.74 -6.24 -3.93
C SER A 78 -2.53 -7.74 -3.77
N LEU A 79 -1.38 -8.17 -3.24
CA LEU A 79 -1.05 -9.59 -3.03
C LEU A 79 -1.41 -10.05 -1.62
N TRP A 80 -1.19 -9.20 -0.63
CA TRP A 80 -1.28 -9.58 0.79
C TRP A 80 -2.46 -8.94 1.49
N HIS A 81 -3.18 -9.75 2.26
CA HIS A 81 -4.25 -9.25 3.10
C HIS A 81 -3.66 -8.26 4.14
N PRO A 82 -4.37 -7.19 4.56
CA PRO A 82 -3.84 -6.21 5.51
C PRO A 82 -3.24 -6.81 6.79
N ASN A 83 -3.83 -7.90 7.31
CA ASN A 83 -3.27 -8.62 8.46
C ASN A 83 -1.89 -9.21 8.17
N MET A 84 -1.67 -9.75 6.97
CA MET A 84 -0.37 -10.27 6.54
C MET A 84 0.64 -9.15 6.33
N ILE A 85 0.24 -8.01 5.76
CA ILE A 85 1.11 -6.82 5.67
C ILE A 85 1.59 -6.41 7.07
N GLY A 86 0.67 -6.39 8.05
CA GLY A 86 1.02 -6.12 9.44
C GLY A 86 2.05 -7.11 9.99
N LYS A 87 1.90 -8.40 9.70
CA LYS A 87 2.84 -9.46 10.11
C LYS A 87 4.20 -9.35 9.40
N LEU A 88 4.21 -9.03 8.10
CA LEU A 88 5.42 -8.76 7.32
C LEU A 88 6.20 -7.58 7.90
N LYS A 89 5.53 -6.46 8.19
CA LYS A 89 6.19 -5.26 8.71
C LYS A 89 6.59 -5.36 10.20
N ALA A 90 5.98 -6.29 10.96
CA ALA A 90 6.32 -6.54 12.35
C ALA A 90 7.68 -7.23 12.52
N MET A 91 8.36 -6.99 13.64
CA MET A 91 9.66 -7.60 13.92
C MET A 91 9.52 -9.13 14.06
N ALA A 92 10.53 -9.88 13.61
CA ALA A 92 10.56 -11.34 13.75
C ALA A 92 10.49 -11.83 15.22
N SER A 93 10.86 -10.98 16.18
CA SER A 93 10.73 -11.25 17.61
C SER A 93 9.30 -11.08 18.15
N GLU A 94 8.42 -10.41 17.41
CA GLU A 94 7.03 -10.23 17.81
C GLU A 94 6.19 -11.46 17.45
N PRO A 95 5.09 -11.75 18.18
CA PRO A 95 4.23 -12.89 17.89
C PRO A 95 3.71 -12.91 16.44
N GLY A 96 4.26 -13.81 15.62
CA GLY A 96 3.94 -13.99 14.21
C GLY A 96 4.51 -12.91 13.28
N GLY A 97 5.39 -12.04 13.75
CA GLY A 97 6.10 -11.10 12.88
C GLY A 97 7.08 -11.83 11.97
N LEU A 98 7.23 -11.35 10.74
CA LEU A 98 8.06 -11.98 9.71
C LEU A 98 9.28 -11.14 9.33
N GLY A 99 9.38 -9.90 9.80
CA GLY A 99 10.62 -9.13 9.80
C GLY A 99 11.04 -8.55 8.45
N TRP A 100 10.13 -7.97 7.66
CA TRP A 100 10.42 -7.40 6.33
C TRP A 100 11.56 -6.37 6.36
N PHE A 101 11.54 -5.45 7.33
CA PHE A 101 12.58 -4.41 7.43
C PHE A 101 13.81 -4.84 8.25
N GLN A 102 13.77 -6.04 8.84
CA GLN A 102 14.83 -6.57 9.70
C GLN A 102 15.65 -7.66 8.99
N ASP A 103 15.10 -8.31 7.97
CA ASP A 103 15.79 -9.31 7.17
C ASP A 103 16.51 -8.68 5.97
N THR A 104 17.84 -8.86 5.88
CA THR A 104 18.66 -8.29 4.81
C THR A 104 18.24 -8.76 3.42
N LEU A 105 17.62 -9.94 3.35
CA LEU A 105 17.09 -10.51 2.11
C LEU A 105 16.17 -9.55 1.36
N THR A 106 15.37 -8.73 2.07
CA THR A 106 14.39 -7.82 1.43
C THR A 106 15.03 -6.66 0.68
N LEU A 107 16.32 -6.40 0.92
CA LEU A 107 17.08 -5.33 0.29
C LEU A 107 18.24 -5.87 -0.56
N ASP A 108 18.34 -7.18 -0.74
CA ASP A 108 19.44 -7.82 -1.45
C ASP A 108 19.00 -8.54 -2.74
N HIS A 109 19.96 -8.94 -3.55
CA HIS A 109 19.71 -9.69 -4.78
C HIS A 109 19.04 -11.05 -4.48
N PRO A 110 18.03 -11.49 -5.26
CA PRO A 110 17.51 -10.90 -6.51
C PRO A 110 16.40 -9.85 -6.35
N TYR A 111 15.93 -9.60 -5.13
CA TYR A 111 14.78 -8.72 -4.87
C TYR A 111 15.11 -7.25 -5.10
N VAL A 112 16.35 -6.87 -4.83
CA VAL A 112 16.95 -5.60 -5.26
C VAL A 112 18.12 -5.91 -6.17
N PRO A 113 18.20 -5.33 -7.39
CA PRO A 113 19.32 -5.55 -8.29
C PRO A 113 20.68 -5.26 -7.64
N ILE A 114 21.73 -5.95 -8.09
CA ILE A 114 23.11 -5.73 -7.60
C ILE A 114 23.53 -4.26 -7.78
N ALA A 115 23.18 -3.68 -8.94
CA ALA A 115 23.35 -2.27 -9.25
C ALA A 115 21.99 -1.67 -9.66
N PRO A 116 21.18 -1.17 -8.71
CA PRO A 116 19.88 -0.60 -9.02
C PRO A 116 20.00 0.59 -9.99
N SER A 117 19.10 0.62 -10.98
CA SER A 117 18.96 1.75 -11.90
C SER A 117 18.33 2.96 -11.22
N GLU A 118 18.31 4.11 -11.90
CA GLU A 118 17.84 5.37 -11.31
C GLU A 118 16.36 5.36 -10.90
N ASP A 119 15.52 4.53 -11.54
CA ASP A 119 14.11 4.37 -11.19
C ASP A 119 13.90 3.78 -9.78
N TRP A 120 14.92 3.13 -9.20
CA TRP A 120 14.94 2.67 -7.80
C TRP A 120 15.22 3.79 -6.79
N PHE A 121 15.51 4.99 -7.24
CA PHE A 121 15.74 6.15 -6.39
C PHE A 121 14.61 7.16 -6.58
N ASN A 122 14.39 7.99 -5.56
CA ASN A 122 13.54 9.17 -5.71
C ASN A 122 14.35 10.26 -6.42
N THR A 123 14.06 10.51 -7.69
CA THR A 123 14.90 11.33 -8.58
C THR A 123 15.20 12.73 -8.02
N GLY A 124 14.21 13.39 -7.42
CA GLY A 124 14.40 14.70 -6.79
C GLY A 124 15.34 14.66 -5.58
N VAL A 125 15.24 13.60 -4.77
CA VAL A 125 16.12 13.40 -3.61
C VAL A 125 17.52 12.98 -4.04
N LEU A 126 17.64 12.13 -5.06
CA LEU A 126 18.91 11.73 -5.66
C LEU A 126 19.68 12.96 -6.19
N ALA A 127 19.00 13.87 -6.88
CA ALA A 127 19.60 15.12 -7.33
C ALA A 127 20.11 15.98 -6.16
N ALA A 128 19.29 16.14 -5.10
CA ALA A 128 19.67 16.87 -3.91
C ALA A 128 20.87 16.24 -3.16
N VAL A 129 20.95 14.91 -3.10
CA VAL A 129 22.10 14.20 -2.54
C VAL A 129 23.37 14.49 -3.35
N LYS A 130 23.30 14.39 -4.68
CA LYS A 130 24.46 14.66 -5.56
C LYS A 130 24.95 16.09 -5.43
N GLU A 131 24.04 17.06 -5.46
CA GLU A 131 24.37 18.48 -5.25
C GLU A 131 25.04 18.69 -3.89
N SER A 132 24.44 18.11 -2.84
CA SER A 132 25.01 18.15 -1.49
C SER A 132 26.39 17.51 -1.42
N ALA A 133 26.63 16.36 -2.05
CA ALA A 133 27.90 15.65 -1.99
C ALA A 133 29.06 16.38 -2.69
N THR A 134 28.74 17.28 -3.62
CA THR A 134 29.71 18.07 -4.39
C THR A 134 30.00 19.46 -3.81
N ALA A 135 29.24 19.91 -2.81
CA ALA A 135 29.42 21.24 -2.24
C ALA A 135 30.47 21.25 -1.11
N ASP A 136 31.36 22.23 -1.11
CA ASP A 136 32.48 22.28 -0.16
C ASP A 136 32.04 22.59 1.29
N ASN A 137 30.87 23.22 1.45
CA ASN A 137 30.33 23.69 2.73
C ASN A 137 29.19 22.82 3.27
N THR A 138 28.96 21.64 2.71
CA THR A 138 27.92 20.72 3.14
C THR A 138 28.50 19.53 3.89
N VAL A 139 27.68 18.97 4.77
CA VAL A 139 27.87 17.66 5.37
C VAL A 139 26.70 16.81 4.89
N THR A 140 26.97 15.89 3.98
CA THR A 140 25.98 15.00 3.37
C THR A 140 25.94 13.69 4.16
N ILE A 141 24.78 13.38 4.74
CA ILE A 141 24.64 12.16 5.56
C ILE A 141 23.44 11.32 5.09
N LEU A 142 23.64 10.00 5.07
CA LEU A 142 22.54 9.04 5.08
C LEU A 142 22.24 8.67 6.53
N LEU A 143 20.98 8.71 6.96
CA LEU A 143 20.60 8.36 8.33
C LEU A 143 19.34 7.49 8.35
N THR A 144 19.52 6.18 8.58
CA THR A 144 18.46 5.18 8.43
C THR A 144 18.21 4.39 9.71
N GLY A 145 16.99 3.88 9.86
CA GLY A 145 16.64 2.91 10.90
C GLY A 145 17.12 1.49 10.64
N ARG A 146 17.69 1.21 9.45
CA ARG A 146 18.33 -0.08 9.15
C ARG A 146 19.52 -0.31 10.08
N THR A 147 19.74 -1.56 10.45
CA THR A 147 20.83 -1.90 11.37
C THR A 147 22.17 -1.95 10.65
N THR A 148 23.26 -2.04 11.41
CA THR A 148 24.61 -2.25 10.90
C THR A 148 24.76 -3.49 10.01
N LEU A 149 23.87 -4.48 10.12
CA LEU A 149 23.80 -5.65 9.22
C LEU A 149 23.58 -5.28 7.74
N TYR A 150 23.08 -4.07 7.47
CA TYR A 150 22.80 -3.59 6.12
C TYR A 150 23.95 -2.76 5.52
N ALA A 151 25.07 -2.60 6.24
CA ALA A 151 26.14 -1.71 5.82
C ALA A 151 26.62 -2.00 4.39
N ASP A 152 27.00 -3.25 4.11
CA ASP A 152 27.51 -3.63 2.78
C ASP A 152 26.47 -3.49 1.68
N ILE A 153 25.20 -3.83 1.97
CA ILE A 153 24.09 -3.68 1.02
C ILE A 153 23.85 -2.21 0.70
N ILE A 154 23.79 -1.35 1.71
CA ILE A 154 23.58 0.09 1.53
C ILE A 154 24.78 0.69 0.79
N HIS A 155 26.01 0.33 1.14
CA HIS A 155 27.20 0.77 0.42
C HIS A 155 27.19 0.35 -1.04
N ARG A 156 26.82 -0.90 -1.34
CA ARG A 156 26.63 -1.39 -2.72
C ARG A 156 25.59 -0.54 -3.47
N ILE A 157 24.45 -0.28 -2.85
CA ILE A 157 23.36 0.52 -3.47
C ILE A 157 23.82 1.95 -3.74
N LEU A 158 24.46 2.62 -2.78
CA LEU A 158 25.00 3.98 -2.97
C LEU A 158 26.08 4.02 -4.05
N GLY A 159 26.98 3.03 -4.03
CA GLY A 159 28.06 2.88 -5.01
C GLY A 159 27.54 2.71 -6.44
N SER A 160 26.38 2.06 -6.63
CA SER A 160 25.76 1.90 -7.95
C SER A 160 25.47 3.22 -8.67
N ARG A 161 25.32 4.33 -7.93
CA ARG A 161 25.04 5.69 -8.45
C ARG A 161 26.17 6.69 -8.15
N ALA A 162 27.35 6.20 -7.73
CA ALA A 162 28.50 7.02 -7.31
C ALA A 162 28.12 8.09 -6.28
N ILE A 163 27.27 7.72 -5.30
CA ILE A 163 26.88 8.62 -4.21
C ILE A 163 27.95 8.56 -3.12
N GLU A 164 28.62 9.68 -2.89
CA GLU A 164 29.57 9.86 -1.79
C GLU A 164 28.89 10.55 -0.60
N MET A 165 28.88 9.89 0.55
CA MET A 165 28.40 10.46 1.80
C MET A 165 29.58 10.86 2.67
N ASN A 166 29.47 11.92 3.45
CA ASN A 166 30.43 12.19 4.53
C ASN A 166 30.25 11.18 5.67
N HIS A 167 28.98 10.86 5.98
CA HIS A 167 28.60 9.93 7.05
C HIS A 167 27.45 9.02 6.63
N VAL A 168 27.46 7.79 7.13
CA VAL A 168 26.32 6.86 7.05
C VAL A 168 25.97 6.42 8.46
N GLY A 169 24.83 6.89 8.97
CA GLY A 169 24.29 6.53 10.28
C GLY A 169 23.39 5.30 10.18
N LEU A 170 23.87 4.18 10.71
CA LEU A 170 23.12 2.93 10.86
C LEU A 170 22.80 2.68 12.33
N LYS A 171 21.64 2.09 12.58
CA LYS A 171 21.24 1.70 13.93
C LYS A 171 22.07 0.51 14.39
N GLY A 172 22.54 0.52 15.63
CA GLY A 172 23.22 -0.64 16.22
C GLY A 172 22.29 -1.85 16.32
N THR A 173 22.84 -3.04 16.17
CA THR A 173 22.19 -4.27 16.63
C THR A 173 22.26 -4.28 18.15
N ALA A 174 21.12 -4.35 18.84
CA ALA A 174 21.12 -4.42 20.31
C ALA A 174 22.04 -5.56 20.78
N ASP A 175 22.97 -5.23 21.67
CA ASP A 175 23.84 -6.23 22.29
C ASP A 175 22.97 -7.19 23.10
N LYS A 176 22.90 -8.44 22.64
CA LYS A 176 22.25 -9.53 23.38
C LYS A 176 22.89 -9.75 24.77
N GLN A 177 24.08 -9.19 25.01
CA GLN A 177 24.83 -9.37 26.27
C GLN A 177 24.47 -8.34 27.36
N SER A 178 23.92 -7.18 27.04
CA SER A 178 23.72 -6.10 28.03
C SER A 178 22.27 -5.91 28.49
N GLY A 179 21.32 -6.73 28.01
CA GLY A 179 19.91 -6.61 28.40
C GLY A 179 19.28 -5.24 28.04
N GLY A 180 19.95 -4.46 27.20
CA GLY A 180 19.56 -3.10 26.84
C GLY A 180 18.27 -3.10 26.00
N GLN A 181 17.36 -2.17 26.31
CA GLN A 181 16.18 -1.95 25.49
C GLN A 181 16.59 -1.51 24.08
N VAL A 182 15.91 -2.05 23.06
CA VAL A 182 16.06 -1.59 21.67
C VAL A 182 15.59 -0.15 21.61
N GLU A 183 16.51 0.79 21.39
CA GLU A 183 16.19 2.21 21.27
C GLU A 183 15.20 2.43 20.10
N PRO A 184 14.12 3.21 20.27
CA PRO A 184 13.24 3.56 19.16
C PRO A 184 14.01 4.26 18.03
N THR A 185 13.68 3.96 16.77
CA THR A 185 14.43 4.48 15.60
C THR A 185 14.56 6.00 15.59
N PHE A 186 13.51 6.73 15.98
CA PHE A 186 13.54 8.19 16.01
C PHE A 186 14.55 8.72 17.04
N ASP A 187 14.64 8.09 18.21
CA ASP A 187 15.50 8.53 19.30
C ASP A 187 16.97 8.35 18.91
N PHE A 188 17.31 7.21 18.30
CA PHE A 188 18.61 6.98 17.66
C PHE A 188 18.97 8.10 16.68
N LYS A 189 18.06 8.44 15.75
CA LYS A 189 18.32 9.46 14.72
C LYS A 189 18.62 10.83 15.36
N ILE A 190 17.86 11.25 16.37
CA ILE A 190 18.09 12.52 17.05
C ILE A 190 19.39 12.53 17.84
N SER A 191 19.71 11.43 18.54
CA SER A 191 20.98 11.27 19.26
C SER A 191 22.16 11.37 18.31
N TYR A 192 22.08 10.72 17.13
CA TYR A 192 23.09 10.79 16.09
C TYR A 192 23.30 12.22 15.57
N ILE A 193 22.20 12.95 15.29
CA ILE A 193 22.27 14.35 14.83
C ILE A 193 22.96 15.23 15.88
N LYS A 194 22.61 15.08 17.17
CA LYS A 194 23.26 15.85 18.25
C LYS A 194 24.75 15.55 18.35
N SER A 195 25.14 14.29 18.22
CA SER A 195 26.56 13.88 18.20
C SER A 195 27.32 14.56 17.06
N LEU A 196 26.76 14.58 15.85
CA LEU A 196 27.36 15.30 14.72
C LEU A 196 27.47 16.81 14.96
N LEU A 197 26.43 17.44 15.51
CA LEU A 197 26.48 18.87 15.81
C LEU A 197 27.63 19.22 16.77
N SER A 198 27.85 18.37 17.78
CA SER A 198 29.00 18.47 18.68
C SER A 198 30.32 18.24 17.95
N GLN A 199 30.42 17.20 17.12
CA GLN A 199 31.63 16.89 16.35
C GLN A 199 32.07 18.04 15.43
N TYR A 200 31.11 18.77 14.85
CA TYR A 200 31.39 19.91 13.98
C TYR A 200 31.51 21.26 14.74
N ASN A 201 31.67 21.26 16.05
CA ASN A 201 32.04 22.43 16.86
C ASN A 201 31.21 23.70 16.54
N ASN A 202 29.88 23.58 16.47
CA ASN A 202 28.94 24.69 16.18
C ASN A 202 29.06 25.34 14.79
N ARG A 203 29.81 24.73 13.86
CA ARG A 203 29.94 25.22 12.48
C ARG A 203 28.68 25.03 11.66
N ILE A 204 27.86 24.03 11.97
CA ILE A 204 26.58 23.77 11.31
C ILE A 204 25.60 24.89 11.67
N LYS A 205 25.11 25.62 10.66
CA LYS A 205 24.11 26.70 10.82
C LYS A 205 22.78 26.41 10.16
N THR A 206 22.74 25.41 9.30
CA THR A 206 21.51 24.96 8.64
C THR A 206 21.45 23.44 8.67
N ILE A 207 20.29 22.88 9.00
CA ILE A 207 20.00 21.45 8.91
C ILE A 207 18.84 21.27 7.95
N ASN A 208 19.02 20.44 6.92
CA ASN A 208 17.95 19.99 6.04
C ASN A 208 17.73 18.50 6.27
N VAL A 209 16.49 18.09 6.50
CA VAL A 209 16.12 16.67 6.71
C VAL A 209 15.10 16.25 5.68
N TYR A 210 15.40 15.20 4.94
CA TYR A 210 14.51 14.52 4.02
C TYR A 210 14.01 13.23 4.68
N GLU A 211 12.70 13.09 4.85
CA GLU A 211 12.08 11.94 5.52
C GLU A 211 10.68 11.69 4.93
N ASP A 212 10.33 10.43 4.72
CA ASP A 212 9.08 9.98 4.11
C ASP A 212 7.94 9.84 5.13
N ARG A 213 8.25 9.49 6.38
CA ARG A 213 7.22 9.29 7.40
C ARG A 213 6.79 10.62 7.99
N ILE A 214 5.55 11.03 7.71
CA ILE A 214 4.97 12.26 8.27
C ILE A 214 5.09 12.38 9.80
N LYS A 215 4.94 11.27 10.54
CA LYS A 215 5.11 11.25 11.99
C LYS A 215 6.55 11.56 12.42
N HIS A 216 7.55 11.14 11.64
CA HIS A 216 8.95 11.50 11.89
C HIS A 216 9.23 12.94 11.48
N VAL A 217 8.67 13.42 10.37
CA VAL A 217 8.75 14.83 9.95
C VAL A 217 8.26 15.77 11.05
N GLU A 218 7.09 15.49 11.62
CA GLU A 218 6.53 16.27 12.74
C GLU A 218 7.43 16.27 13.97
N LYS A 219 7.97 15.10 14.34
CA LYS A 219 8.88 14.98 15.47
C LYS A 219 10.22 15.68 15.22
N PHE A 220 10.80 15.57 14.01
CA PHE A 220 12.03 16.29 13.66
C PHE A 220 11.84 17.79 13.75
N ARG A 221 10.75 18.34 13.21
CA ARG A 221 10.44 19.77 13.33
C ARG A 221 10.39 20.21 14.79
N LYS A 222 9.76 19.41 15.65
CA LYS A 222 9.68 19.70 17.09
C LYS A 222 11.03 19.65 17.80
N GLU A 223 11.85 18.63 17.54
CA GLU A 223 13.13 18.45 18.24
C GLU A 223 14.22 19.38 17.72
N LEU A 224 14.30 19.62 16.41
CA LEU A 224 15.31 20.50 15.82
C LEU A 224 15.05 21.98 16.11
N ALA A 225 13.79 22.38 16.30
CA ALA A 225 13.44 23.75 16.73
C ALA A 225 13.99 24.12 18.12
N LYS A 226 14.41 23.13 18.93
CA LYS A 226 15.03 23.37 20.25
C LYS A 226 16.52 23.70 20.16
N ILE A 227 17.12 23.53 18.99
CA ILE A 227 18.55 23.76 18.76
C ILE A 227 18.75 25.24 18.46
N VAL A 228 19.44 25.93 19.37
CA VAL A 228 19.72 27.38 19.25
C VAL A 228 20.77 27.62 18.17
N ASP A 229 20.68 28.76 17.47
CA ASP A 229 21.62 29.20 16.42
C ASP A 229 21.74 28.28 15.19
N VAL A 230 20.72 27.45 14.95
CA VAL A 230 20.62 26.58 13.78
C VAL A 230 19.25 26.71 13.13
N THR A 231 19.22 27.02 11.84
CA THR A 231 17.98 26.96 11.05
C THR A 231 17.71 25.52 10.63
N SER A 232 16.50 25.00 10.85
CA SER A 232 16.15 23.64 10.44
C SER A 232 14.99 23.62 9.43
N ASN A 233 15.18 22.86 8.36
CA ASN A 233 14.17 22.60 7.34
C ASN A 233 13.90 21.10 7.27
N VAL A 234 12.64 20.69 7.37
CA VAL A 234 12.25 19.27 7.29
C VAL A 234 11.30 19.10 6.12
N ILE A 235 11.83 18.44 5.08
CA ILE A 235 11.18 18.14 3.81
C ILE A 235 10.50 16.77 3.92
N HIS A 236 9.18 16.76 3.73
CA HIS A 236 8.41 15.51 3.64
C HIS A 236 8.51 14.97 2.23
N VAL A 237 9.09 13.78 2.08
CA VAL A 237 9.18 13.08 0.79
C VAL A 237 7.96 12.17 0.65
N ASN A 238 7.01 12.56 -0.19
CA ASN A 238 5.77 11.79 -0.38
C ASN A 238 5.78 11.12 -1.75
N GLU A 239 6.50 10.01 -1.84
CA GLU A 239 6.64 9.20 -3.05
C GLU A 239 5.88 7.88 -2.88
N PRO A 240 5.26 7.34 -3.94
CA PRO A 240 4.58 6.06 -3.87
C PRO A 240 5.58 4.93 -3.57
N PRO A 241 5.16 3.90 -2.81
CA PRO A 241 6.02 2.76 -2.53
C PRO A 241 6.33 1.97 -3.81
N ARG A 242 7.49 1.30 -3.82
CA ARG A 242 7.83 0.30 -4.83
C ARG A 242 7.39 -1.08 -4.35
N TYR A 243 6.76 -1.83 -5.23
CA TYR A 243 6.43 -3.24 -5.03
C TYR A 243 7.32 -4.11 -5.90
N LEU A 244 7.55 -5.35 -5.47
CA LEU A 244 8.26 -6.33 -6.29
C LEU A 244 7.33 -6.92 -7.34
N GLU A 245 7.92 -7.53 -8.37
CA GLU A 245 7.19 -8.42 -9.25
C GLU A 245 6.52 -9.53 -8.43
N GLU A 246 5.28 -9.89 -8.78
CA GLU A 246 4.44 -10.77 -7.96
C GLU A 246 5.15 -12.09 -7.60
N HIS A 247 5.78 -12.75 -8.58
CA HIS A 247 6.49 -14.01 -8.35
C HIS A 247 7.68 -13.85 -7.38
N LEU A 248 8.45 -12.76 -7.50
CA LEU A 248 9.58 -12.49 -6.60
C LEU A 248 9.09 -12.17 -5.19
N GLU A 249 7.99 -11.41 -5.07
CA GLU A 249 7.44 -11.06 -3.76
C GLU A 249 6.86 -12.28 -3.05
N VAL A 250 6.12 -13.12 -3.77
CA VAL A 250 5.59 -14.37 -3.25
C VAL A 250 6.73 -15.28 -2.78
N GLU A 251 7.78 -15.42 -3.58
CA GLU A 251 8.97 -16.19 -3.20
C GLU A 251 9.66 -15.60 -1.94
N LEU A 252 9.87 -14.29 -1.90
CA LEU A 252 10.46 -13.59 -0.74
C LEU A 252 9.66 -13.87 0.53
N VAL A 253 8.34 -13.69 0.45
CA VAL A 253 7.45 -13.92 1.59
C VAL A 253 7.45 -15.38 2.01
N GLN A 254 7.49 -16.33 1.08
CA GLN A 254 7.63 -17.75 1.42
C GLN A 254 8.94 -18.02 2.18
N ARG A 255 10.05 -17.40 1.78
CA ARG A 255 11.33 -17.50 2.51
C ARG A 255 11.25 -16.89 3.90
N LEU A 256 10.63 -15.72 4.04
CA LEU A 256 10.42 -15.08 5.36
C LEU A 256 9.53 -15.94 6.27
N VAL A 257 8.47 -16.54 5.73
CA VAL A 257 7.61 -17.48 6.47
C VAL A 257 8.37 -18.74 6.85
N ALA A 258 9.20 -19.29 5.96
CA ALA A 258 10.02 -20.47 6.29
C ALA A 258 11.05 -20.17 7.38
N LYS A 259 11.62 -18.96 7.38
CA LYS A 259 12.68 -18.53 8.31
C LYS A 259 12.13 -18.09 9.66
N ASN A 260 11.09 -17.26 9.66
CA ASN A 260 10.58 -16.54 10.84
C ASN A 260 9.15 -16.97 11.23
N GLY A 261 8.49 -17.76 10.40
CA GLY A 261 7.14 -18.24 10.66
C GLY A 261 7.09 -19.23 11.82
N THR A 262 5.86 -19.55 12.24
CA THR A 262 5.62 -20.50 13.33
C THR A 262 4.73 -21.65 12.83
N PRO A 263 4.91 -22.88 13.33
CA PRO A 263 4.11 -24.04 12.88
C PRO A 263 2.60 -23.88 13.12
N SER A 264 2.21 -23.02 14.06
CA SER A 264 0.82 -22.71 14.37
C SER A 264 0.16 -21.75 13.39
N TYR A 265 0.89 -21.21 12.41
CA TYR A 265 0.37 -20.33 11.37
C TYR A 265 0.64 -20.90 9.97
N ARG A 266 -0.28 -20.68 9.03
CA ARG A 266 -0.14 -21.07 7.63
C ARG A 266 -0.61 -19.97 6.71
N MET A 267 -0.02 -19.99 5.51
CA MET A 267 -0.47 -19.17 4.41
C MET A 267 -1.81 -19.68 3.91
N ARG A 268 -2.76 -18.77 3.70
CA ARG A 268 -4.09 -19.07 3.16
C ARG A 268 -4.50 -17.97 2.21
N GLN A 269 -5.04 -18.34 1.05
CA GLN A 269 -5.65 -17.39 0.14
C GLN A 269 -7.06 -17.04 0.62
N ILE A 270 -7.37 -15.75 0.75
CA ILE A 270 -8.72 -15.26 1.01
C ILE A 270 -9.34 -14.93 -0.33
N VAL A 271 -10.27 -15.77 -0.78
CA VAL A 271 -10.97 -15.54 -2.05
C VAL A 271 -11.89 -14.34 -1.91
N SER A 272 -11.59 -13.27 -2.63
CA SER A 272 -12.39 -12.06 -2.69
C SER A 272 -13.57 -12.21 -3.64
N TYR A 273 -13.35 -12.89 -4.78
CA TYR A 273 -14.38 -13.17 -5.76
C TYR A 273 -13.99 -14.35 -6.66
N THR A 274 -15.01 -14.93 -7.30
CA THR A 274 -14.88 -15.90 -8.39
C THR A 274 -15.25 -15.21 -9.70
N CYS A 275 -14.44 -15.40 -10.74
CA CYS A 275 -14.65 -14.77 -12.05
C CYS A 275 -14.31 -15.70 -13.21
N ALA A 276 -14.78 -15.32 -14.40
CA ALA A 276 -14.20 -15.76 -15.66
C ALA A 276 -13.06 -14.79 -16.01
N LEU A 277 -11.82 -15.21 -15.76
CA LEU A 277 -10.61 -14.44 -16.04
C LEU A 277 -10.21 -14.65 -17.50
N LEU A 278 -10.12 -13.58 -18.27
CA LEU A 278 -9.75 -13.65 -19.68
C LEU A 278 -8.31 -14.15 -19.85
N ASP A 279 -8.08 -14.92 -20.91
CA ASP A 279 -6.71 -15.23 -21.33
C ASP A 279 -6.02 -14.00 -21.93
N GLU A 280 -4.69 -14.08 -22.06
CA GLU A 280 -3.87 -12.95 -22.53
C GLU A 280 -4.27 -12.49 -23.94
N ASN A 281 -4.61 -13.42 -24.82
CA ASN A 281 -5.05 -13.12 -26.19
C ASN A 281 -6.37 -12.34 -26.20
N SER A 282 -7.34 -12.76 -25.40
CA SER A 282 -8.65 -12.13 -25.30
C SER A 282 -8.55 -10.77 -24.61
N HIS A 283 -7.73 -10.67 -23.56
CA HIS A 283 -7.42 -9.40 -22.88
C HIS A 283 -6.80 -8.37 -23.83
N HIS A 284 -5.75 -8.75 -24.55
CA HIS A 284 -5.10 -7.88 -25.54
C HIS A 284 -6.06 -7.51 -26.68
N ARG A 285 -6.86 -8.46 -27.16
CA ARG A 285 -7.83 -8.22 -28.23
C ARG A 285 -8.85 -7.15 -27.86
N ILE A 286 -9.53 -7.27 -26.73
CA ILE A 286 -10.55 -6.27 -26.35
C ILE A 286 -9.93 -4.92 -25.99
N LYS A 287 -8.69 -4.92 -25.48
CA LYS A 287 -7.94 -3.67 -25.26
C LYS A 287 -7.65 -2.94 -26.58
N SER A 288 -7.41 -3.67 -27.67
CA SER A 288 -7.17 -3.08 -28.99
C SER A 288 -8.42 -2.49 -29.66
N TRP A 289 -9.62 -2.83 -29.18
CA TRP A 289 -10.88 -2.37 -29.78
C TRP A 289 -11.25 -0.93 -29.44
N PHE A 290 -10.57 -0.27 -28.49
CA PHE A 290 -10.98 1.04 -28.00
C PHE A 290 -9.81 1.99 -27.90
N ASP A 291 -10.02 3.24 -28.33
CA ASP A 291 -9.09 4.33 -28.08
C ASP A 291 -9.42 4.92 -26.70
N PHE A 292 -8.82 4.34 -25.65
CA PHE A 292 -9.09 4.76 -24.27
C PHE A 292 -8.61 6.19 -23.98
N PRO A 293 -9.33 6.96 -23.14
CA PRO A 293 -8.83 8.23 -22.63
C PRO A 293 -7.52 8.02 -21.86
N ALA A 294 -6.55 8.90 -22.06
CA ALA A 294 -5.20 8.76 -21.51
C ALA A 294 -5.17 8.78 -19.97
N ASP A 295 -6.15 9.43 -19.33
CA ASP A 295 -6.27 9.51 -17.88
C ASP A 295 -7.12 8.38 -17.28
N TRP A 296 -7.84 7.60 -18.09
CA TRP A 296 -8.67 6.51 -17.59
C TRP A 296 -7.84 5.29 -17.20
N GLU A 297 -8.26 4.63 -16.11
CA GLU A 297 -7.62 3.40 -15.67
C GLU A 297 -8.21 2.20 -16.42
N ILE A 298 -7.35 1.48 -17.14
CA ILE A 298 -7.73 0.31 -17.96
C ILE A 298 -7.72 -0.96 -17.10
N LYS A 299 -8.76 -1.79 -17.21
CA LYS A 299 -8.91 -3.09 -16.53
C LYS A 299 -8.94 -4.22 -17.55
N CYS A 300 -10.04 -4.43 -18.25
CA CYS A 300 -10.23 -5.47 -19.28
C CYS A 300 -9.98 -6.93 -18.82
N HIS A 301 -9.92 -7.25 -17.52
CA HIS A 301 -9.37 -8.55 -17.08
C HIS A 301 -10.38 -9.71 -16.98
N HIS A 302 -11.60 -9.46 -16.52
CA HIS A 302 -12.51 -10.54 -16.13
C HIS A 302 -13.99 -10.13 -16.14
N ALA A 303 -14.88 -11.13 -16.13
CA ALA A 303 -16.28 -10.98 -15.76
C ALA A 303 -16.53 -11.63 -14.38
N THR A 304 -17.02 -10.86 -13.41
CA THR A 304 -17.29 -11.37 -12.06
C THR A 304 -18.51 -12.29 -12.04
N MET A 305 -18.37 -13.48 -11.43
CA MET A 305 -19.47 -14.44 -11.24
C MET A 305 -20.11 -14.27 -9.87
N ASN A 306 -19.33 -14.28 -8.80
CA ASN A 306 -19.81 -13.98 -7.43
C ASN A 306 -18.69 -13.42 -6.56
N LEU A 307 -19.07 -12.73 -5.49
CA LEU A 307 -18.14 -12.39 -4.41
C LEU A 307 -17.88 -13.63 -3.54
N GLY A 308 -16.67 -13.75 -3.02
CA GLY A 308 -16.19 -14.94 -2.30
C GLY A 308 -15.83 -16.11 -3.22
N GLY A 309 -15.60 -17.26 -2.58
CA GLY A 309 -15.28 -18.52 -3.26
C GLY A 309 -16.40 -19.03 -4.16
N HIS A 310 -16.05 -19.97 -5.02
CA HIS A 310 -16.93 -20.57 -6.02
C HIS A 310 -18.23 -21.07 -5.36
N SER A 311 -19.34 -20.42 -5.69
CA SER A 311 -20.61 -20.61 -4.99
C SER A 311 -21.78 -20.65 -5.98
N PRO A 312 -22.07 -21.82 -6.60
CA PRO A 312 -23.12 -21.95 -7.61
C PRO A 312 -24.51 -21.50 -7.17
N ASN A 313 -24.81 -21.65 -5.88
CA ASN A 313 -26.07 -21.24 -5.28
C ASN A 313 -26.31 -19.72 -5.29
N LEU A 314 -25.26 -18.91 -5.50
CA LEU A 314 -25.38 -17.45 -5.61
C LEU A 314 -25.67 -16.99 -7.04
N TRP A 315 -25.56 -17.88 -8.02
CA TRP A 315 -25.72 -17.51 -9.42
C TRP A 315 -27.17 -17.55 -9.86
N LYS A 316 -27.51 -16.65 -10.78
CA LYS A 316 -28.84 -16.65 -11.39
C LYS A 316 -28.96 -17.79 -12.41
N PRO A 317 -30.16 -18.41 -12.54
CA PRO A 317 -30.45 -19.35 -13.62
C PRO A 317 -30.09 -18.75 -14.98
N GLN A 318 -29.63 -19.58 -15.91
CA GLN A 318 -29.39 -19.14 -17.29
C GLN A 318 -30.72 -18.75 -17.96
N ASP A 319 -30.64 -18.07 -19.12
CA ASP A 319 -31.81 -17.55 -19.85
C ASP A 319 -32.85 -18.63 -20.22
N ASP A 320 -32.47 -19.92 -20.18
CA ASP A 320 -33.36 -21.06 -20.41
C ASP A 320 -34.11 -21.55 -19.16
N GLY A 321 -33.94 -20.88 -18.02
CA GLY A 321 -34.57 -21.21 -16.74
C GLY A 321 -34.02 -22.47 -16.08
N LYS A 322 -32.97 -23.09 -16.62
CA LYS A 322 -32.36 -24.28 -16.02
C LYS A 322 -31.54 -23.91 -14.78
N PRO A 323 -31.51 -24.79 -13.76
CA PRO A 323 -30.56 -24.67 -12.67
C PRO A 323 -29.13 -24.60 -13.22
N VAL A 324 -28.31 -23.75 -12.62
CA VAL A 324 -26.92 -23.63 -13.05
C VAL A 324 -26.14 -24.87 -12.63
N ASP A 325 -25.56 -25.56 -13.60
CA ASP A 325 -24.65 -26.68 -13.34
C ASP A 325 -23.32 -26.14 -12.78
N GLY A 326 -23.14 -26.28 -11.47
CA GLY A 326 -21.93 -25.85 -10.78
C GLY A 326 -20.66 -26.60 -11.22
N GLU A 327 -20.77 -27.83 -11.70
CA GLU A 327 -19.59 -28.61 -12.13
C GLU A 327 -19.09 -28.15 -13.51
N ALA A 328 -20.00 -27.72 -14.38
CA ALA A 328 -19.66 -27.13 -15.67
C ALA A 328 -18.80 -25.86 -15.54
N PHE A 329 -18.92 -25.14 -14.43
CA PHE A 329 -18.20 -23.90 -14.14
C PHE A 329 -17.25 -24.02 -12.93
N ALA A 330 -16.77 -25.22 -12.62
CA ALA A 330 -15.77 -25.42 -11.57
C ALA A 330 -14.49 -24.59 -11.81
N VAL A 331 -13.82 -24.20 -10.71
CA VAL A 331 -12.54 -23.48 -10.77
C VAL A 331 -11.52 -24.24 -11.63
N GLY A 332 -10.82 -23.53 -12.51
CA GLY A 332 -9.88 -24.08 -13.48
C GLY A 332 -10.51 -24.50 -14.82
N LYS A 333 -11.84 -24.52 -14.95
CA LYS A 333 -12.50 -24.81 -16.23
C LYS A 333 -12.31 -23.67 -17.23
N LYS A 334 -12.04 -24.03 -18.48
CA LYS A 334 -12.05 -23.10 -19.61
C LYS A 334 -13.49 -22.82 -20.03
N VAL A 335 -13.79 -21.57 -20.29
CA VAL A 335 -15.11 -21.09 -20.73
C VAL A 335 -14.93 -20.06 -21.84
N GLN A 336 -16.01 -19.79 -22.56
CA GLN A 336 -16.04 -18.78 -23.60
C GLN A 336 -17.08 -17.72 -23.27
N LEU A 337 -16.67 -16.46 -23.36
CA LEU A 337 -17.55 -15.30 -23.17
C LEU A 337 -17.90 -14.71 -24.53
N LYS A 338 -19.19 -14.66 -24.86
CA LYS A 338 -19.67 -14.01 -26.07
C LYS A 338 -19.98 -12.53 -25.77
N VAL A 339 -19.41 -11.62 -26.54
CA VAL A 339 -19.67 -10.18 -26.45
C VAL A 339 -21.01 -9.85 -27.11
N GLU A 340 -21.87 -9.12 -26.39
CA GLU A 340 -23.25 -8.81 -26.83
C GLU A 340 -23.51 -7.31 -27.00
N ALA A 341 -22.87 -6.46 -26.20
CA ALA A 341 -23.09 -5.03 -26.24
C ALA A 341 -21.91 -4.27 -25.64
N VAL A 342 -21.78 -2.99 -25.99
CA VAL A 342 -20.85 -2.06 -25.35
C VAL A 342 -21.62 -1.10 -24.48
N GLY A 343 -21.21 -0.98 -23.22
CA GLY A 343 -21.77 -0.07 -22.24
C GLY A 343 -20.86 1.12 -22.01
N ILE A 344 -21.41 2.34 -22.04
CA ILE A 344 -20.67 3.58 -21.77
C ILE A 344 -21.40 4.49 -20.78
N SER A 345 -20.62 5.15 -19.93
CA SER A 345 -21.06 6.22 -19.03
C SER A 345 -19.89 7.18 -18.79
N GLY A 346 -20.13 8.32 -18.15
CA GLY A 346 -19.04 9.22 -17.74
C GLY A 346 -18.07 8.61 -16.72
N ALA A 347 -18.48 7.54 -16.03
CA ALA A 347 -17.68 6.88 -14.99
C ALA A 347 -16.89 5.66 -15.49
N ALA A 348 -17.46 4.90 -16.43
CA ALA A 348 -16.94 3.61 -16.84
C ALA A 348 -17.37 3.20 -18.27
N LEU A 349 -16.55 2.35 -18.87
CA LEU A 349 -16.76 1.65 -20.14
C LEU A 349 -16.71 0.12 -19.88
N ALA A 350 -17.61 -0.65 -20.49
CA ALA A 350 -17.70 -2.10 -20.28
C ALA A 350 -18.21 -2.86 -21.52
N LEU A 351 -17.91 -4.17 -21.59
CA LEU A 351 -18.54 -5.10 -22.53
C LEU A 351 -19.57 -5.97 -21.81
N LYS A 352 -20.82 -5.99 -22.27
CA LYS A 352 -21.79 -6.99 -21.84
C LYS A 352 -21.40 -8.32 -22.49
N VAL A 353 -21.36 -9.38 -21.69
CA VAL A 353 -20.99 -10.71 -22.14
C VAL A 353 -21.97 -11.77 -21.64
N SER A 354 -22.05 -12.89 -22.34
CA SER A 354 -22.73 -14.12 -21.91
C SER A 354 -21.79 -15.32 -22.00
N GLY A 355 -22.23 -16.49 -21.50
CA GLY A 355 -21.43 -17.73 -21.53
C GLY A 355 -20.96 -18.22 -20.15
N VAL A 356 -21.18 -17.42 -19.10
CA VAL A 356 -20.99 -17.86 -17.70
C VAL A 356 -22.16 -17.38 -16.82
N PRO A 357 -22.48 -18.11 -15.75
CA PRO A 357 -23.45 -17.66 -14.77
C PRO A 357 -22.86 -16.56 -13.86
N SER A 358 -23.72 -15.71 -13.29
CA SER A 358 -23.29 -14.67 -12.36
C SER A 358 -24.42 -14.26 -11.41
N ASN A 359 -24.04 -13.72 -10.26
CA ASN A 359 -24.92 -13.03 -9.33
C ASN A 359 -25.26 -11.60 -9.83
N ASN A 360 -24.43 -11.03 -10.70
CA ASN A 360 -24.65 -9.69 -11.24
C ASN A 360 -25.91 -9.64 -12.12
N ASN A 361 -26.54 -8.47 -12.23
CA ASN A 361 -27.69 -8.28 -13.13
C ASN A 361 -27.26 -8.26 -14.60
N ILE A 362 -26.12 -7.62 -14.87
CA ILE A 362 -25.52 -7.56 -16.19
C ILE A 362 -24.14 -8.19 -16.04
N ILE A 363 -23.92 -9.28 -16.75
CA ILE A 363 -22.63 -9.93 -16.81
C ILE A 363 -21.78 -9.12 -17.79
N HIS A 364 -20.67 -8.59 -17.30
CA HIS A 364 -19.84 -7.69 -18.09
C HIS A 364 -18.38 -7.76 -17.70
N VAL A 365 -17.53 -7.38 -18.64
CA VAL A 365 -16.11 -7.08 -18.42
C VAL A 365 -15.96 -5.57 -18.34
N THR A 366 -15.49 -5.04 -17.21
CA THR A 366 -15.14 -3.62 -17.10
C THR A 366 -13.88 -3.36 -17.93
N LEU A 367 -13.96 -2.45 -18.90
CA LEU A 367 -12.84 -2.12 -19.78
C LEU A 367 -11.98 -1.01 -19.18
N ALA A 368 -12.59 0.10 -18.76
CA ALA A 368 -11.90 1.23 -18.17
C ALA A 368 -12.83 2.06 -17.28
N HIS A 369 -12.26 2.87 -16.39
CA HIS A 369 -13.00 3.84 -15.60
C HIS A 369 -12.25 5.17 -15.42
N HIS A 370 -13.03 6.23 -15.18
CA HIS A 370 -12.54 7.56 -14.89
C HIS A 370 -11.67 7.56 -13.60
N PRO A 371 -10.65 8.43 -13.46
CA PRO A 371 -9.78 8.53 -12.28
C PRO A 371 -10.48 8.65 -10.93
N LYS A 372 -11.66 9.28 -10.93
CA LYS A 372 -12.51 9.48 -9.73
C LYS A 372 -13.61 8.41 -9.58
N GLY A 373 -13.73 7.51 -10.55
CA GLY A 373 -14.63 6.36 -10.53
C GLY A 373 -13.93 5.10 -10.01
N LYS A 374 -14.68 4.01 -9.96
CA LYS A 374 -14.22 2.68 -9.59
C LYS A 374 -14.74 1.65 -10.59
N PRO A 375 -14.11 0.47 -10.70
CA PRO A 375 -14.61 -0.58 -11.58
C PRO A 375 -16.06 -0.98 -11.30
N VAL A 376 -16.50 -0.93 -10.04
CA VAL A 376 -17.88 -1.25 -9.64
C VAL A 376 -18.91 -0.32 -10.30
N ASP A 377 -18.52 0.89 -10.73
CA ASP A 377 -19.42 1.84 -11.38
C ASP A 377 -19.93 1.32 -12.73
N SER A 378 -19.28 0.35 -13.37
CA SER A 378 -19.79 -0.28 -14.59
C SER A 378 -21.11 -1.05 -14.37
N ASN A 379 -21.42 -1.46 -13.13
CA ASN A 379 -22.74 -2.01 -12.77
C ASN A 379 -23.87 -0.98 -12.93
N HIS A 380 -23.55 0.31 -12.99
CA HIS A 380 -24.52 1.39 -13.07
C HIS A 380 -24.71 1.93 -14.50
N ILE A 381 -23.98 1.40 -15.48
CA ILE A 381 -24.17 1.76 -16.89
C ILE A 381 -25.62 1.48 -17.31
N ARG A 382 -26.23 2.48 -17.95
CA ARG A 382 -27.59 2.42 -18.50
C ARG A 382 -27.61 2.38 -20.02
N GLN A 383 -26.64 3.04 -20.65
CA GLN A 383 -26.49 3.06 -22.09
C GLN A 383 -25.68 1.83 -22.53
N TRP A 384 -26.38 0.83 -23.05
CA TRP A 384 -25.81 -0.37 -23.65
C TRP A 384 -26.18 -0.40 -25.13
N ILE A 385 -25.18 -0.34 -26.00
CA ILE A 385 -25.33 -0.36 -27.45
C ILE A 385 -25.09 -1.80 -27.92
N PRO A 386 -26.08 -2.48 -28.52
CA PRO A 386 -25.92 -3.82 -29.07
C PRO A 386 -24.74 -3.92 -30.02
N ILE A 387 -24.00 -5.02 -29.99
CA ILE A 387 -22.77 -5.18 -30.78
C ILE A 387 -23.05 -5.13 -32.29
N GLU A 388 -24.26 -5.48 -32.71
CA GLU A 388 -24.74 -5.41 -34.08
C GLU A 388 -24.89 -3.96 -34.59
N GLU A 389 -25.18 -3.01 -33.69
CA GLU A 389 -25.34 -1.58 -33.99
C GLU A 389 -24.01 -0.83 -34.07
N ILE A 390 -22.92 -1.45 -33.59
CA ILE A 390 -21.58 -0.86 -33.63
C ILE A 390 -20.98 -1.07 -35.02
N GLY A 391 -20.50 0.00 -35.64
CA GLY A 391 -19.84 -0.06 -36.94
C GLY A 391 -18.54 -0.87 -36.90
N ASP A 392 -18.21 -1.53 -38.01
CA ASP A 392 -17.03 -2.43 -38.08
C ASP A 392 -15.69 -1.67 -37.94
N LEU A 393 -15.69 -0.38 -38.29
CA LEU A 393 -14.55 0.51 -38.18
C LEU A 393 -15.04 1.90 -37.74
N ASP A 394 -14.43 2.42 -36.68
CA ASP A 394 -14.49 3.83 -36.30
C ASP A 394 -15.83 4.33 -35.71
N HIS A 395 -16.55 3.47 -35.00
CA HIS A 395 -17.80 3.86 -34.35
C HIS A 395 -17.52 4.76 -33.15
N LEU A 396 -18.20 5.91 -33.06
CA LEU A 396 -18.09 6.84 -31.95
C LEU A 396 -19.14 6.52 -30.89
N LEU A 397 -18.70 6.18 -29.69
CA LEU A 397 -19.54 5.93 -28.52
C LEU A 397 -19.63 7.22 -27.70
N ASP A 398 -20.79 7.84 -27.68
CA ASP A 398 -21.02 9.09 -26.95
C ASP A 398 -21.86 8.86 -25.70
N PHE A 399 -21.36 9.34 -24.56
CA PHE A 399 -22.15 9.56 -23.36
C PHE A 399 -22.26 11.07 -23.09
N ILE A 400 -23.50 11.57 -23.03
CA ILE A 400 -23.77 12.97 -22.72
C ILE A 400 -24.26 13.06 -21.29
N ALA A 401 -23.48 13.72 -20.43
CA ALA A 401 -23.90 13.99 -19.06
C ALA A 401 -25.13 14.93 -19.06
N PRO A 402 -26.12 14.70 -18.18
CA PRO A 402 -27.26 15.59 -18.08
C PRO A 402 -26.79 17.02 -17.73
N PRO A 403 -27.47 18.06 -18.23
CA PRO A 403 -27.10 19.44 -17.96
C PRO A 403 -27.11 19.68 -16.45
N THR A 404 -25.97 20.14 -15.93
CA THR A 404 -25.84 20.59 -14.54
C THR A 404 -26.88 21.66 -14.31
N SER A 405 -27.83 21.45 -13.39
CA SER A 405 -28.73 22.51 -12.96
C SER A 405 -27.90 23.60 -12.29
N LYS A 406 -27.49 24.61 -13.05
CA LYS A 406 -26.95 25.85 -12.50
C LYS A 406 -28.05 26.41 -11.60
N LYS A 407 -27.83 26.40 -10.28
CA LYS A 407 -28.61 27.25 -9.40
C LYS A 407 -28.35 28.68 -9.87
N GLU A 408 -29.35 29.31 -10.46
CA GLU A 408 -29.34 30.74 -10.70
C GLU A 408 -29.11 31.43 -9.36
N GLU A 409 -27.97 32.11 -9.22
CA GLU A 409 -27.79 33.14 -8.21
C GLU A 409 -28.72 34.30 -8.58
N THR A 410 -29.97 34.20 -8.14
CA THR A 410 -30.86 35.35 -8.09
C THR A 410 -30.33 36.29 -7.01
N THR A 411 -29.60 37.31 -7.45
CA THR A 411 -29.37 38.54 -6.70
C THR A 411 -30.71 39.20 -6.44
N THR A 412 -31.35 38.86 -5.32
CA THR A 412 -32.52 39.58 -4.84
C THR A 412 -32.07 40.55 -3.75
N THR A 413 -32.19 41.82 -4.09
CA THR A 413 -31.93 43.01 -3.29
C THR A 413 -32.69 42.97 -1.95
N ASN A 414 -31.99 43.31 -0.87
CA ASN A 414 -32.53 43.54 0.47
C ASN A 414 -33.70 44.53 0.46
N ASN A 415 -34.76 44.23 1.23
CA ASN A 415 -35.51 45.23 1.99
C ASN A 415 -36.26 44.63 3.20
N ASN A 416 -36.00 45.25 4.35
CA ASN A 416 -36.83 45.45 5.55
C ASN A 416 -37.17 44.31 6.54
N ASN A 417 -36.49 44.41 7.69
CA ASN A 417 -36.97 44.65 9.06
C ASN A 417 -37.90 43.67 9.83
N ASN A 418 -37.39 43.34 11.03
CA ASN A 418 -38.04 43.15 12.34
C ASN A 418 -38.84 41.86 12.60
N ASN A 419 -38.35 40.94 13.45
CA ASN A 419 -38.40 41.00 14.93
C ASN A 419 -38.19 39.62 15.60
N HIS A 420 -37.50 39.66 16.75
CA HIS A 420 -37.50 38.80 17.95
C HIS A 420 -37.19 37.28 17.93
N GLU A 421 -36.12 36.96 18.69
CA GLU A 421 -35.96 35.89 19.71
C GLU A 421 -36.23 34.41 19.37
N ALA A 422 -35.15 33.61 19.37
CA ALA A 422 -34.82 32.69 20.48
C ALA A 422 -33.56 31.90 20.13
N ALA A 423 -32.62 31.83 21.06
CA ALA A 423 -31.36 31.12 20.92
C ALA A 423 -31.56 29.60 20.98
N SER A 424 -31.15 28.88 19.93
CA SER A 424 -30.87 27.45 20.00
C SER A 424 -29.49 27.15 19.40
N ASN A 425 -28.68 26.46 20.20
CA ASN A 425 -27.36 25.94 19.85
C ASN A 425 -27.52 24.84 18.79
N ASP A 426 -27.34 25.18 17.51
CA ASP A 426 -27.22 24.19 16.44
C ASP A 426 -25.77 24.06 15.99
N LYS A 427 -25.23 22.85 16.17
CA LYS A 427 -23.89 22.47 15.70
C LYS A 427 -23.84 22.65 14.20
N LYS A 428 -23.01 23.58 13.72
CA LYS A 428 -22.67 23.76 12.30
C LYS A 428 -22.21 22.42 11.71
N LYS A 429 -23.13 21.71 11.03
CA LYS A 429 -22.78 20.65 10.08
C LYS A 429 -21.97 21.31 8.97
N GLN A 430 -20.74 20.84 8.77
CA GLN A 430 -19.96 21.21 7.59
C GLN A 430 -20.77 20.88 6.32
N PRO A 431 -20.67 21.71 5.26
CA PRO A 431 -21.40 21.46 4.03
C PRO A 431 -20.91 20.15 3.43
N VAL A 432 -21.84 19.20 3.23
CA VAL A 432 -21.59 17.98 2.46
C VAL A 432 -21.18 18.42 1.06
N LYS A 433 -19.94 18.14 0.65
CA LYS A 433 -19.49 18.37 -0.73
C LYS A 433 -20.48 17.70 -1.67
N ALA A 434 -20.95 18.44 -2.67
CA ALA A 434 -21.80 17.87 -3.72
C ALA A 434 -21.11 16.63 -4.34
N PRO A 435 -21.87 15.58 -4.68
CA PRO A 435 -21.31 14.41 -5.34
C PRO A 435 -20.59 14.82 -6.63
N PHE A 436 -19.45 14.19 -6.92
CA PHE A 436 -18.74 14.44 -8.16
C PHE A 436 -19.60 13.97 -9.34
N GLU A 437 -19.88 14.87 -10.27
CA GLU A 437 -20.58 14.55 -11.51
C GLU A 437 -19.57 14.21 -12.59
N PHE A 438 -19.77 13.05 -13.23
CA PHE A 438 -18.89 12.60 -14.30
C PHE A 438 -19.18 13.36 -15.61
N PRO A 439 -18.14 13.74 -16.37
CA PRO A 439 -18.31 14.51 -17.59
C PRO A 439 -18.92 13.68 -18.73
N SER A 440 -19.41 14.37 -19.76
CA SER A 440 -19.66 13.76 -21.07
C SER A 440 -18.36 13.21 -21.65
N ILE A 441 -18.46 12.13 -22.42
CA ILE A 441 -17.29 11.47 -23.00
C ILE A 441 -17.63 10.84 -24.35
N SER A 442 -16.66 10.85 -25.25
CA SER A 442 -16.71 10.18 -26.55
C SER A 442 -15.54 9.21 -26.67
N ILE A 443 -15.81 7.95 -26.99
CA ILE A 443 -14.78 6.89 -27.14
C ILE A 443 -14.93 6.25 -28.51
N ARG A 444 -13.82 6.12 -29.23
CA ARG A 444 -13.79 5.49 -30.54
C ARG A 444 -13.62 3.98 -30.40
N ALA A 445 -14.49 3.22 -31.07
CA ALA A 445 -14.52 1.77 -31.06
C ALA A 445 -14.20 1.18 -32.46
N LYS A 446 -13.35 0.16 -32.48
CA LYS A 446 -12.83 -0.56 -33.65
C LYS A 446 -13.01 -2.07 -33.42
N ILE A 447 -14.26 -2.50 -33.27
CA ILE A 447 -14.58 -3.86 -32.85
C ILE A 447 -14.55 -4.81 -34.05
N ASN A 448 -13.73 -5.86 -33.97
CA ASN A 448 -13.74 -6.92 -34.96
C ASN A 448 -14.89 -7.91 -34.68
N LYS A 449 -15.98 -7.81 -35.44
CA LYS A 449 -17.17 -8.67 -35.29
C LYS A 449 -16.92 -10.16 -35.56
N SER A 450 -15.83 -10.53 -36.23
CA SER A 450 -15.45 -11.94 -36.39
C SER A 450 -14.83 -12.57 -35.14
N GLN A 451 -14.53 -11.75 -34.12
CA GLN A 451 -13.78 -12.18 -32.92
C GLN A 451 -14.50 -11.83 -31.61
N LEU A 452 -15.84 -11.90 -31.60
CA LEU A 452 -16.69 -11.57 -30.45
C LEU A 452 -16.73 -12.66 -29.35
N VAL A 453 -15.93 -13.71 -29.48
CA VAL A 453 -15.79 -14.77 -28.47
C VAL A 453 -14.43 -14.63 -27.79
N LEU A 454 -14.47 -14.54 -26.47
CA LEU A 454 -13.31 -14.37 -25.59
C LEU A 454 -13.09 -15.64 -24.79
N ASP A 455 -11.87 -16.15 -24.79
CA ASP A 455 -11.50 -17.31 -23.99
C ASP A 455 -11.16 -16.87 -22.56
N ALA A 456 -11.63 -17.65 -21.59
CA ALA A 456 -11.45 -17.37 -20.18
C ALA A 456 -11.30 -18.66 -19.35
N VAL A 457 -10.83 -18.51 -18.13
CA VAL A 457 -10.72 -19.58 -17.12
C VAL A 457 -11.46 -19.15 -15.86
N ILE A 458 -12.22 -20.07 -15.27
CA ILE A 458 -12.86 -19.80 -13.98
C ILE A 458 -11.78 -19.76 -12.89
N THR A 459 -11.66 -18.63 -12.21
CA THR A 459 -10.59 -18.37 -11.24
C THR A 459 -11.14 -17.76 -9.96
N GLU A 460 -10.61 -18.21 -8.84
CA GLU A 460 -10.77 -17.57 -7.54
C GLU A 460 -9.65 -16.56 -7.32
N VAL A 461 -10.01 -15.29 -7.13
CA VAL A 461 -9.07 -14.19 -6.97
C VAL A 461 -9.19 -13.61 -5.58
N GLY A 462 -8.06 -13.33 -4.95
CA GLY A 462 -8.01 -12.58 -3.70
C GLY A 462 -6.66 -12.70 -3.01
N PRO A 463 -6.43 -11.84 -2.00
CA PRO A 463 -5.13 -11.71 -1.38
C PRO A 463 -4.81 -12.90 -0.46
N THR A 464 -3.52 -13.13 -0.24
CA THR A 464 -3.04 -14.16 0.68
C THR A 464 -2.83 -13.60 2.08
N THR A 465 -3.21 -14.37 3.11
CA THR A 465 -3.00 -14.08 4.53
C THR A 465 -2.09 -15.12 5.18
N TYR A 466 -1.51 -14.79 6.35
CA TYR A 466 -0.80 -15.72 7.23
C TYR A 466 -1.53 -15.78 8.57
N GLU A 467 -2.26 -16.86 8.81
CA GLU A 467 -3.17 -16.98 9.95
C GLU A 467 -2.99 -18.28 10.72
N LEU A 468 -3.50 -18.31 11.96
CA LEU A 468 -3.43 -19.49 12.80
C LEU A 468 -4.10 -20.68 12.13
N VAL A 469 -3.44 -21.84 12.19
CA VAL A 469 -4.04 -23.11 11.79
C VAL A 469 -5.17 -23.42 12.76
N ASP A 470 -6.37 -23.63 12.22
CA ASP A 470 -7.51 -24.12 12.98
C ASP A 470 -7.10 -25.37 13.78
N GLY A 471 -7.13 -25.26 15.12
CA GLY A 471 -6.72 -26.33 16.05
C GLY A 471 -5.36 -26.16 16.74
N ALA A 472 -4.43 -25.34 16.24
CA ALA A 472 -3.13 -25.11 16.89
C ALA A 472 -3.20 -24.16 18.11
N GLY A 473 -4.35 -23.49 18.29
CA GLY A 473 -4.66 -22.65 19.45
C GLY A 473 -5.58 -23.31 20.50
N ALA A 474 -6.00 -24.56 20.30
CA ALA A 474 -6.97 -25.23 21.18
C ALA A 474 -6.34 -25.78 22.48
N LYS A 475 -5.55 -24.96 23.17
CA LYS A 475 -5.28 -25.04 24.61
C LYS A 475 -5.22 -23.67 25.30
N LYS A 476 -5.81 -22.62 24.70
CA LYS A 476 -6.51 -21.64 25.55
C LYS A 476 -7.86 -22.25 25.84
N LYS A 477 -8.13 -22.51 27.13
CA LYS A 477 -9.47 -22.83 27.63
C LYS A 477 -10.47 -21.96 26.86
N ASN A 478 -11.44 -22.60 26.23
CA ASN A 478 -12.68 -21.94 25.86
C ASN A 478 -13.31 -21.41 27.17
N GLU A 479 -12.87 -20.26 27.64
CA GLU A 479 -13.81 -19.32 28.23
C GLU A 479 -14.67 -18.87 27.05
N VAL A 480 -15.75 -19.63 26.86
CA VAL A 480 -16.89 -19.21 26.06
C VAL A 480 -17.32 -17.88 26.65
N ASN A 481 -16.94 -16.78 26.01
CA ASN A 481 -17.46 -15.47 26.35
C ASN A 481 -18.86 -15.41 25.71
N PRO A 482 -19.96 -15.55 26.49
CA PRO A 482 -21.29 -15.81 25.95
C PRO A 482 -21.93 -14.59 25.27
N SER A 483 -21.27 -13.42 25.29
CA SER A 483 -21.85 -12.18 24.77
C SER A 483 -21.79 -12.03 23.24
N LYS A 484 -21.54 -13.08 22.46
CA LYS A 484 -21.53 -12.99 20.98
C LYS A 484 -22.90 -13.20 20.31
N GLY A 485 -23.93 -13.58 21.07
CA GLY A 485 -25.30 -13.74 20.54
C GLY A 485 -26.26 -12.59 20.84
N ALA A 486 -26.04 -11.82 21.90
CA ALA A 486 -26.96 -10.77 22.33
C ALA A 486 -26.32 -9.38 22.28
N ASN A 487 -26.96 -8.44 21.59
CA ASN A 487 -26.59 -7.03 21.63
C ASN A 487 -26.96 -6.44 23.00
N LEU A 488 -26.07 -6.61 23.99
CA LEU A 488 -26.27 -6.12 25.36
C LEU A 488 -26.63 -4.63 25.40
N GLY A 489 -26.12 -3.83 24.45
CA GLY A 489 -26.47 -2.41 24.35
C GLY A 489 -27.94 -2.18 24.01
N GLU A 490 -28.55 -3.04 23.19
CA GLU A 490 -29.99 -2.98 22.89
C GLU A 490 -30.83 -3.52 24.04
N LEU A 491 -30.39 -4.61 24.69
CA LEU A 491 -31.08 -5.18 25.85
C LEU A 491 -31.13 -4.20 27.03
N ILE A 492 -30.04 -3.46 27.28
CA ILE A 492 -29.97 -2.43 28.31
C ILE A 492 -30.85 -1.23 27.92
N LYS A 493 -30.82 -0.78 26.66
CA LYS A 493 -31.72 0.31 26.19
C LYS A 493 -33.20 -0.05 26.32
N LYS A 494 -33.55 -1.33 26.18
CA LYS A 494 -34.92 -1.83 26.28
C LYS A 494 -35.48 -1.70 27.70
N HIS A 495 -34.67 -1.96 28.73
CA HIS A 495 -35.12 -1.94 30.14
C HIS A 495 -34.68 -0.69 30.92
N HIS A 496 -33.68 0.04 30.41
CA HIS A 496 -33.14 1.27 30.96
C HIS A 496 -33.00 2.35 29.88
N PRO A 497 -34.11 2.86 29.32
CA PRO A 497 -34.07 3.89 28.28
C PRO A 497 -33.37 5.19 28.74
N GLU A 498 -33.35 5.45 30.04
CA GLU A 498 -32.66 6.57 30.69
C GLU A 498 -31.13 6.46 30.69
N ALA A 499 -30.57 5.28 30.38
CA ALA A 499 -29.14 5.02 30.45
C ALA A 499 -28.31 5.94 29.53
N GLY A 500 -28.88 6.49 28.46
CA GLY A 500 -28.28 7.55 27.63
C GLY A 500 -26.77 7.39 27.38
N GLN A 501 -25.96 8.32 27.90
CA GLN A 501 -24.49 8.29 27.76
C GLN A 501 -23.79 7.26 28.66
N LYS A 502 -24.46 6.73 29.69
CA LYS A 502 -23.93 5.73 30.63
C LYS A 502 -24.01 4.29 30.11
N ILE A 503 -24.58 4.04 28.92
CA ILE A 503 -24.76 2.69 28.35
C ILE A 503 -23.45 1.91 28.27
N GLY A 504 -22.33 2.55 27.91
CA GLY A 504 -21.04 1.87 27.86
C GLY A 504 -20.58 1.31 29.21
N LYS A 505 -20.85 2.04 30.30
CA LYS A 505 -20.55 1.61 31.67
C LYS A 505 -21.47 0.47 32.11
N ALA A 506 -22.76 0.57 31.78
CA ALA A 506 -23.74 -0.48 32.05
C ALA A 506 -23.39 -1.80 31.33
N VAL A 507 -22.98 -1.73 30.06
CA VAL A 507 -22.49 -2.90 29.30
C VAL A 507 -21.28 -3.54 29.98
N GLY A 508 -20.36 -2.73 30.52
CA GLY A 508 -19.22 -3.21 31.31
C GLY A 508 -19.66 -4.00 32.55
N ILE A 509 -20.57 -3.45 33.35
CA ILE A 509 -21.08 -4.08 34.58
C ILE A 509 -21.77 -5.42 34.27
N VAL A 510 -22.60 -5.47 33.23
CA VAL A 510 -23.31 -6.70 32.83
C VAL A 510 -22.34 -7.77 32.31
N LYS A 511 -21.27 -7.36 31.59
CA LYS A 511 -20.21 -8.28 31.15
C LYS A 511 -19.41 -8.86 32.31
N GLU A 512 -19.03 -8.01 33.27
CA GLU A 512 -18.33 -8.47 34.48
C GLU A 512 -19.19 -9.42 35.31
N TRP A 513 -20.46 -9.08 35.52
CA TRP A 513 -21.39 -9.91 36.27
C TRP A 513 -21.65 -11.26 35.58
N SER A 514 -21.90 -11.27 34.27
CA SER A 514 -22.17 -12.51 33.52
C SER A 514 -20.95 -13.43 33.50
N THR A 515 -19.75 -12.87 33.36
CA THR A 515 -18.48 -13.61 33.44
C THR A 515 -18.30 -14.20 34.83
N LYS A 516 -18.52 -13.40 35.89
CA LYS A 516 -18.36 -13.85 37.28
C LYS A 516 -19.33 -14.97 37.69
N ASN A 517 -20.53 -14.98 37.12
CA ASN A 517 -21.59 -15.95 37.46
C ASN A 517 -21.75 -17.05 36.40
N ASN A 518 -20.87 -17.11 35.40
CA ASN A 518 -20.90 -18.08 34.30
C ASN A 518 -22.26 -18.14 33.57
N ILE A 519 -22.89 -16.98 33.39
CA ILE A 519 -24.22 -16.84 32.80
C ILE A 519 -24.09 -16.78 31.28
N THR A 520 -24.70 -17.75 30.60
CA THR A 520 -24.63 -17.90 29.14
C THR A 520 -25.98 -17.69 28.44
N GLU A 521 -27.09 -17.78 29.19
CA GLU A 521 -28.46 -17.68 28.66
C GLU A 521 -28.97 -16.23 28.63
N ILE A 522 -29.64 -15.84 27.54
CA ILE A 522 -30.12 -14.47 27.31
C ILE A 522 -31.18 -14.06 28.35
N ASP A 523 -32.07 -14.96 28.73
CA ASP A 523 -33.14 -14.67 29.70
C ASP A 523 -32.57 -14.29 31.07
N GLN A 524 -31.46 -14.93 31.47
CA GLN A 524 -30.77 -14.65 32.73
C GLN A 524 -30.06 -13.29 32.70
N LEU A 525 -29.51 -12.90 31.53
CA LEU A 525 -28.95 -11.56 31.31
C LEU A 525 -30.06 -10.50 31.38
N GLU A 526 -31.21 -10.76 30.76
CA GLU A 526 -32.33 -9.83 30.72
C GLU A 526 -32.92 -9.60 32.12
N ASP A 527 -33.04 -10.65 32.94
CA ASP A 527 -33.53 -10.55 34.31
C ASP A 527 -32.56 -9.84 35.27
N TYR A 528 -31.25 -9.97 35.04
CA TYR A 528 -30.26 -9.18 35.77
C TYR A 528 -30.33 -7.71 35.36
N ILE A 529 -30.41 -7.44 34.05
CA ILE A 529 -30.51 -6.09 33.50
C ILE A 529 -31.73 -5.38 34.09
N LYS A 530 -32.93 -5.98 34.11
CA LYS A 530 -34.14 -5.36 34.70
C LYS A 530 -33.99 -4.90 36.15
N LYS A 531 -33.06 -5.50 36.91
CA LYS A 531 -32.82 -5.23 38.34
C LYS A 531 -31.61 -4.32 38.57
N LEU A 532 -30.93 -3.90 37.50
CA LEU A 532 -29.72 -3.11 37.56
C LEU A 532 -30.07 -1.65 37.86
N SER A 533 -29.61 -1.09 38.99
CA SER A 533 -29.68 0.36 39.20
C SER A 533 -28.51 1.05 38.50
N LEU A 534 -28.79 2.13 37.76
CA LEU A 534 -27.81 2.87 36.93
C LEU A 534 -27.45 4.26 37.47
N ASP A 535 -27.66 4.48 38.76
CA ASP A 535 -27.33 5.73 39.47
C ASP A 535 -25.84 6.12 39.34
#